data_AF-A0AA42BSJ3-F1
#
_entry.id   AF-A0AA42BSJ3-F1
#
_cell.length_a   1.000
_cell.length_b   1.000
_cell.length_c   1.000
_cell.angle_alpha   90.00
_cell.angle_beta   90.00
_cell.angle_gamma   90.00
#
_symmetry.space_group_name_H-M   'P 1'
#
loop_
_entity.id
_entity.type
_entity.pdbx_description
1 polymer ?
#
loop_
_entity_poly.entity_id
_entity_poly.type
_entity_poly.pdbx_seq_one_letter_code
_entity_poly.pdbx_strand_id
1 'polypeptide(L)'
;RLDQLIYIPLPDEQSRLQIFNACLRKSPVAKDVDLNALAKYTQGFSGADITEICQRACKYAIRENIEKDIERERRSKENPEAMEEDEVDDIAEIKAAHFEESMKYARRSVSDADIRKYQALAQTLQQSRGFGSEFLFERKVSVAGSAADPFASAAAVADDDDFYS
;
A
#
# COMPACT_ATOMS: atom_id res chain seq x y z
N ARG A 1 -0.13 10.75 -30.67
CA ARG A 1 0.73 9.58 -30.96
C ARG A 1 1.10 8.98 -29.60
N LEU A 2 1.19 7.65 -29.47
CA LEU A 2 1.65 7.00 -28.24
C LEU A 2 3.12 6.63 -28.44
N ASP A 3 3.98 7.10 -27.53
CA ASP A 3 5.43 6.98 -27.69
C ASP A 3 5.97 5.66 -27.13
N GLN A 4 5.33 5.11 -26.10
CA GLN A 4 5.72 3.85 -25.48
C GLN A 4 4.50 3.00 -25.14
N LEU A 5 4.58 1.71 -25.49
CA LEU A 5 3.66 0.70 -24.99
C LEU A 5 4.33 -0.01 -23.80
N ILE A 6 3.64 -0.06 -22.65
CA ILE A 6 4.14 -0.70 -21.42
C ILE A 6 3.11 -1.74 -20.98
N TYR A 7 3.56 -2.96 -20.70
CA TYR A 7 2.72 -4.00 -20.14
C TYR A 7 2.75 -3.93 -18.61
N ILE A 8 1.56 -3.91 -17.99
CA ILE A 8 1.39 -3.95 -16.53
C ILE A 8 0.76 -5.30 -16.19
N PRO A 9 1.49 -6.23 -15.55
CA PRO A 9 0.96 -7.53 -15.17
C PRO A 9 -0.01 -7.44 -13.99
N LEU A 10 -0.72 -8.53 -13.71
CA LEU A 10 -1.44 -8.68 -12.45
C LEU A 10 -0.45 -8.69 -11.27
N PRO A 11 -0.89 -8.21 -10.08
CA PRO A 11 -0.01 -8.12 -8.92
C PRO A 11 0.39 -9.51 -8.41
N ASP A 12 1.69 -9.66 -8.13
CA ASP A 12 2.22 -10.79 -7.39
C ASP A 12 1.83 -10.73 -5.91
N GLU A 13 2.17 -11.74 -5.12
CA GLU A 13 1.77 -11.81 -3.71
C GLU A 13 2.24 -10.60 -2.90
N GLN A 14 3.49 -10.16 -3.10
CA GLN A 14 4.04 -8.98 -2.44
C GLN A 14 3.31 -7.70 -2.88
N SER A 15 3.05 -7.53 -4.17
CA SER A 15 2.27 -6.38 -4.67
C SER A 15 0.85 -6.38 -4.12
N ARG A 16 0.20 -7.55 -4.00
CA ARG A 16 -1.13 -7.64 -3.36
C ARG A 16 -1.10 -7.20 -1.91
N LEU A 17 -0.09 -7.63 -1.14
CA LEU A 17 0.12 -7.15 0.23
C LEU A 17 0.31 -5.62 0.27
N GLN A 18 1.09 -5.05 -0.65
CA GLN A 18 1.26 -3.59 -0.75
C GLN A 18 -0.04 -2.88 -1.12
N ILE A 19 -0.88 -3.47 -1.97
CA ILE A 19 -2.20 -2.92 -2.30
C ILE A 19 -3.09 -2.93 -1.06
N PHE A 20 -3.16 -4.02 -0.30
CA PHE A 20 -3.89 -4.07 0.97
C PHE A 20 -3.43 -2.98 1.93
N ASN A 21 -2.10 -2.85 2.13
CA ASN A 21 -1.53 -1.79 2.97
C ASN A 21 -1.88 -0.39 2.47
N ALA A 22 -1.81 -0.15 1.15
CA ALA A 22 -2.13 1.14 0.56
C ALA A 22 -3.61 1.51 0.70
N CYS A 23 -4.51 0.54 0.49
CA CYS A 23 -5.96 0.70 0.65
C CYS A 23 -6.33 0.98 2.11
N LEU A 24 -5.65 0.36 3.07
CA LEU A 24 -5.96 0.44 4.50
C LEU A 24 -5.12 1.48 5.25
N ARG A 25 -4.19 2.18 4.58
CA ARG A 25 -3.23 3.12 5.20
C ARG A 25 -3.86 4.19 6.09
N LYS A 26 -5.10 4.59 5.81
CA LYS A 26 -5.84 5.62 6.55
C LYS A 26 -7.08 5.07 7.29
N SER A 27 -7.19 3.75 7.38
CA SER A 27 -8.33 3.07 7.99
C SER A 27 -7.89 2.44 9.32
N PRO A 28 -8.71 2.52 10.37
CA PRO A 28 -8.46 1.77 11.61
C PRO A 28 -8.66 0.28 11.33
N VAL A 29 -7.60 -0.52 11.47
CA VAL A 29 -7.62 -1.98 11.26
C VAL A 29 -7.19 -2.64 12.55
N ALA A 30 -7.98 -3.61 12.99
CA ALA A 30 -7.71 -4.34 14.22
C ALA A 30 -6.47 -5.24 14.08
N LYS A 31 -5.80 -5.48 15.20
CA LYS A 31 -4.53 -6.24 15.25
C LYS A 31 -4.68 -7.73 14.89
N ASP A 32 -5.91 -8.24 14.88
CA ASP A 32 -6.25 -9.61 14.52
C ASP A 32 -6.29 -9.85 13.00
N VAL A 33 -6.21 -8.79 12.18
CA VAL A 33 -6.24 -8.88 10.72
C VAL A 33 -4.85 -9.21 10.16
N ASP A 34 -4.68 -10.42 9.62
CA ASP A 34 -3.47 -10.81 8.88
C ASP A 34 -3.58 -10.48 7.37
N LEU A 35 -2.99 -9.36 6.97
CA LEU A 35 -2.91 -8.95 5.56
C LEU A 35 -2.05 -9.88 4.70
N ASN A 36 -1.09 -10.61 5.29
CA ASN A 36 -0.28 -11.58 4.55
C ASN A 36 -1.11 -12.79 4.16
N ALA A 37 -1.96 -13.28 5.07
CA ALA A 37 -2.92 -14.32 4.76
C ALA A 37 -3.86 -13.88 3.61
N LEU A 38 -4.43 -12.67 3.69
CA LEU A 38 -5.28 -12.14 2.62
C LEU A 38 -4.56 -12.07 1.27
N ALA A 39 -3.30 -11.64 1.24
CA ALA A 39 -2.49 -11.60 0.03
C ALA A 39 -2.28 -12.99 -0.58
N LYS A 40 -2.11 -14.03 0.24
CA LYS A 40 -1.98 -15.43 -0.21
C LYS A 40 -3.28 -15.96 -0.82
N TYR A 41 -4.43 -15.69 -0.21
CA TYR A 41 -5.73 -16.20 -0.68
C TYR A 41 -6.31 -15.43 -1.89
N THR A 42 -5.74 -14.29 -2.26
CA THR A 42 -6.21 -13.43 -3.37
C THR A 42 -5.42 -13.63 -4.67
N GLN A 43 -4.90 -14.82 -4.92
CA GLN A 43 -4.16 -15.09 -6.17
C GLN A 43 -5.03 -14.83 -7.42
N GLY A 44 -4.47 -14.07 -8.37
CA GLY A 44 -5.15 -13.73 -9.62
C GLY A 44 -6.20 -12.61 -9.50
N PHE A 45 -6.30 -11.97 -8.33
CA PHE A 45 -7.10 -10.76 -8.16
C PHE A 45 -6.38 -9.56 -8.78
N SER A 46 -7.15 -8.66 -9.37
CA SER A 46 -6.66 -7.35 -9.79
C SER A 46 -6.56 -6.39 -8.61
N GLY A 47 -5.87 -5.26 -8.78
CA GLY A 47 -5.85 -4.21 -7.75
C GLY A 47 -7.24 -3.64 -7.45
N ALA A 48 -8.14 -3.63 -8.44
CA ALA A 48 -9.53 -3.22 -8.25
C ALA A 48 -10.31 -4.21 -7.38
N ASP A 49 -10.13 -5.51 -7.61
CA ASP A 49 -10.80 -6.56 -6.83
C ASP A 49 -10.37 -6.49 -5.34
N ILE A 50 -9.08 -6.27 -5.09
CA ILE A 50 -8.54 -6.11 -3.72
C ILE A 50 -9.09 -4.84 -3.05
N THR A 51 -9.15 -3.74 -3.80
CA THR A 51 -9.74 -2.49 -3.30
C THR A 51 -11.21 -2.68 -2.94
N GLU A 52 -11.96 -3.42 -3.75
CA GLU A 52 -13.35 -3.73 -3.47
C GLU A 52 -13.53 -4.56 -2.20
N ILE A 53 -12.66 -5.54 -1.96
CA ILE A 53 -12.64 -6.31 -0.69
C ILE A 53 -12.47 -5.36 0.50
N CYS A 54 -11.50 -4.45 0.43
CA CYS A 54 -11.25 -3.50 1.52
C CYS A 54 -12.45 -2.56 1.76
N GLN A 55 -13.09 -2.08 0.69
CA GLN A 55 -14.26 -1.23 0.78
C GLN A 55 -15.47 -1.96 1.39
N ARG A 56 -15.69 -3.22 1.03
CA ARG A 56 -16.77 -4.04 1.60
C ARG A 56 -16.52 -4.33 3.09
N ALA A 57 -15.30 -4.72 3.46
CA ALA A 57 -14.92 -4.91 4.86
C ALA A 57 -15.17 -3.63 5.69
N CYS A 58 -14.75 -2.47 5.19
CA CYS A 58 -15.02 -1.18 5.83
C CYS A 58 -16.53 -0.90 5.98
N LYS A 59 -17.33 -1.19 4.95
CA LYS A 59 -18.80 -1.05 5.04
C LYS A 59 -19.42 -1.98 6.09
N TYR A 60 -18.90 -3.20 6.25
CA TYR A 60 -19.37 -4.11 7.31
C TYR A 60 -19.03 -3.57 8.70
N ALA A 61 -17.83 -3.03 8.89
CA ALA A 61 -17.43 -2.39 10.15
C ALA A 61 -18.35 -1.21 10.50
N ILE A 62 -18.64 -0.33 9.53
CA ILE A 62 -19.54 0.81 9.72
C ILE A 62 -20.96 0.33 10.09
N ARG A 63 -21.47 -0.70 9.42
CA ARG A 63 -22.80 -1.26 9.73
C ARG A 63 -22.87 -1.83 11.14
N GLU A 64 -21.86 -2.60 11.55
CA GLU A 64 -21.77 -3.15 12.92
C GLU A 64 -21.77 -2.01 13.96
N ASN A 65 -21.04 -0.91 13.71
CA ASN A 65 -21.00 0.21 14.65
C ASN A 65 -22.37 0.89 14.78
N ILE A 66 -23.02 1.19 13.65
CA ILE A 66 -24.35 1.81 13.65
C ILE A 66 -25.37 0.91 14.37
N GLU A 67 -25.32 -0.40 14.17
CA GLU A 67 -26.21 -1.34 14.86
C GLU A 67 -25.99 -1.32 16.38
N LYS A 68 -24.74 -1.27 16.83
CA LYS A 68 -24.40 -1.15 18.27
C LYS A 68 -24.85 0.17 18.87
N ASP A 69 -24.67 1.28 18.17
CA ASP A 69 -25.10 2.60 18.63
C ASP A 69 -26.63 2.62 18.84
N ILE A 70 -27.38 2.06 17.88
CA ILE A 70 -28.85 1.94 17.98
C ILE A 70 -29.27 1.04 19.15
N GLU A 71 -28.56 -0.07 19.39
CA GLU A 71 -28.85 -0.97 20.51
C GLU A 71 -28.54 -0.32 21.86
N ARG A 72 -27.42 0.42 21.97
CA ARG A 72 -27.06 1.21 23.16
C ARG A 72 -28.14 2.25 23.47
N GLU A 73 -28.61 2.99 22.47
CA GLU A 73 -29.70 3.96 22.64
C GLU A 73 -31.02 3.32 23.10
N ARG A 74 -31.37 2.14 22.55
CA ARG A 74 -32.57 1.41 22.99
C ARG A 74 -32.46 0.98 24.45
N ARG A 75 -31.30 0.43 24.84
CA ARG A 75 -31.04 -0.02 26.21
C ARG A 75 -31.11 1.14 27.21
N SER A 76 -30.54 2.31 26.87
CA SER A 76 -30.62 3.52 27.71
C SER A 76 -32.08 3.99 27.90
N LYS A 77 -32.91 3.92 26.85
CA LYS A 77 -34.36 4.25 26.94
C LYS A 77 -35.17 3.24 27.76
N GLU A 78 -34.83 1.96 27.70
CA GLU A 78 -35.55 0.89 28.41
C GLU A 78 -35.17 0.80 29.90
N ASN A 79 -33.95 1.21 30.27
CA ASN A 79 -33.48 1.19 31.66
C ASN A 79 -32.72 2.48 32.04
N PRO A 80 -33.42 3.57 32.39
CA PRO A 80 -32.81 4.88 32.65
C PRO A 80 -32.01 4.97 33.96
N GLU A 81 -32.08 3.98 34.84
CA GLU A 81 -31.28 3.90 36.08
C GLU A 81 -29.94 3.16 35.89
N ALA A 82 -29.73 2.51 34.74
CA ALA A 82 -28.40 2.02 34.40
C ALA A 82 -27.51 3.24 34.15
N MET A 83 -26.52 3.47 35.01
CA MET A 83 -25.50 4.50 34.78
C MET A 83 -24.94 4.31 33.36
N GLU A 84 -25.02 5.36 32.55
CA GLU A 84 -24.19 5.47 31.36
C GLU A 84 -22.75 5.53 31.88
N GLU A 85 -22.05 4.39 31.87
CA GLU A 85 -20.60 4.41 31.89
C GLU A 85 -20.18 5.29 30.73
N ASP A 86 -19.28 6.26 30.96
CA ASP A 86 -18.61 7.06 29.94
C ASP A 86 -17.77 6.10 29.07
N GLU A 87 -18.44 5.25 28.28
CA GLU A 87 -17.84 4.43 27.24
C GLU A 87 -17.33 5.41 26.20
N VAL A 88 -16.03 5.67 26.29
CA VAL A 88 -15.26 6.43 25.30
C VAL A 88 -15.67 5.92 23.92
N ASP A 89 -15.97 6.85 23.00
CA ASP A 89 -16.27 6.55 21.59
C ASP A 89 -15.07 5.83 20.97
N ASP A 90 -15.02 4.51 21.14
CA ASP A 90 -13.99 3.67 20.57
C ASP A 90 -14.11 3.74 19.05
N ILE A 91 -13.00 4.12 18.41
CA ILE A 91 -12.95 4.18 16.95
C ILE A 91 -13.23 2.77 16.42
N ALA A 92 -14.33 2.63 15.66
CA ALA A 92 -14.70 1.36 15.06
C ALA A 92 -13.59 0.84 14.13
N GLU A 93 -12.88 -0.19 14.59
CA GLU A 93 -11.83 -0.84 13.81
C GLU A 93 -12.40 -1.90 12.86
N ILE A 94 -11.76 -2.07 11.70
CA ILE A 94 -12.06 -3.15 10.76
C ILE A 94 -11.42 -4.44 11.31
N LYS A 95 -12.25 -5.44 11.63
CA LYS A 95 -11.88 -6.72 12.23
C LYS A 95 -11.73 -7.83 11.19
N ALA A 96 -11.14 -8.96 11.59
CA ALA A 96 -11.02 -10.13 10.73
C ALA A 96 -12.37 -10.62 10.20
N ALA A 97 -13.42 -10.60 11.03
CA ALA A 97 -14.78 -10.99 10.65
C ALA A 97 -15.34 -10.19 9.46
N HIS A 98 -15.01 -8.90 9.34
CA HIS A 98 -15.44 -8.07 8.21
C HIS A 98 -14.78 -8.48 6.90
N PHE A 99 -13.50 -8.88 6.97
CA PHE A 99 -12.79 -9.42 5.82
C PHE A 99 -13.30 -10.80 5.43
N GLU A 100 -13.61 -11.66 6.40
CA GLU A 100 -14.22 -12.97 6.15
C GLU A 100 -15.55 -12.83 5.39
N GLU A 101 -16.44 -11.94 5.84
CA GLU A 101 -17.71 -11.67 5.14
C GLU A 101 -17.49 -11.06 3.75
N SER A 102 -16.55 -10.13 3.62
CA SER A 102 -16.21 -9.55 2.32
C SER A 102 -15.69 -10.61 1.34
N MET A 103 -14.87 -11.55 1.83
CA MET A 103 -14.22 -12.56 1.00
C MET A 103 -15.22 -13.59 0.43
N LYS A 104 -16.36 -13.84 1.10
CA LYS A 104 -17.42 -14.72 0.57
C LYS A 104 -17.97 -14.26 -0.77
N TYR A 105 -18.01 -12.94 -1.01
CA TYR A 105 -18.52 -12.33 -2.23
C TYR A 105 -17.41 -11.83 -3.16
N ALA A 106 -16.15 -12.06 -2.80
CA ALA A 106 -15.01 -11.65 -3.59
C ALA A 106 -14.88 -12.57 -4.82
N ARG A 107 -14.81 -11.97 -6.01
CA ARG A 107 -14.63 -12.69 -7.28
C ARG A 107 -13.55 -11.99 -8.10
N ARG A 108 -12.72 -12.78 -8.77
CA ARG A 108 -11.75 -12.27 -9.74
C ARG A 108 -12.49 -11.63 -10.91
N SER A 109 -12.12 -10.40 -11.25
CA SER A 109 -12.67 -9.74 -12.44
C SER A 109 -12.02 -10.21 -13.74
N VAL A 110 -10.78 -10.73 -13.68
CA VAL A 110 -10.00 -11.12 -14.86
C VAL A 110 -9.89 -12.64 -14.97
N SER A 111 -10.27 -13.17 -16.14
CA SER A 111 -10.23 -14.61 -16.44
C SER A 111 -8.81 -15.10 -16.76
N ASP A 112 -8.55 -16.40 -16.57
CA ASP A 112 -7.26 -17.01 -16.91
C ASP A 112 -6.97 -16.98 -18.42
N ALA A 113 -8.01 -17.01 -19.25
CA ALA A 113 -7.88 -16.90 -20.70
C ALA A 113 -7.35 -15.52 -21.11
N ASP A 114 -7.87 -14.46 -20.49
CA ASP A 114 -7.43 -13.10 -20.74
C ASP A 114 -5.98 -12.90 -20.27
N ILE A 115 -5.65 -13.40 -19.08
CA ILE A 115 -4.28 -13.34 -18.54
C ILE A 115 -3.29 -13.95 -19.52
N ARG A 116 -3.57 -15.16 -20.03
CA ARG A 116 -2.69 -15.83 -21.01
C ARG A 116 -2.59 -15.05 -22.31
N LYS A 117 -3.70 -14.51 -22.81
CA LYS A 117 -3.73 -13.70 -24.04
C LYS A 117 -2.84 -12.46 -23.91
N TYR A 118 -2.96 -11.72 -22.80
CA TYR A 118 -2.17 -10.52 -22.56
C TYR A 118 -0.69 -10.82 -22.29
N GLN A 119 -0.38 -11.91 -21.61
CA GLN A 119 1.01 -12.35 -21.40
C GLN A 119 1.70 -12.72 -22.72
N ALA A 120 1.03 -13.45 -23.61
CA ALA A 120 1.58 -13.80 -24.92
C ALA A 120 1.82 -12.55 -25.78
N LEU A 121 0.90 -11.59 -25.74
CA LEU A 121 1.03 -10.31 -26.43
C LEU A 121 2.22 -9.50 -25.90
N ALA A 122 2.40 -9.44 -24.58
CA ALA A 122 3.54 -8.78 -23.94
C ALA A 122 4.88 -9.42 -24.34
N GLN A 123 4.96 -10.76 -24.35
CA GLN A 123 6.17 -11.49 -24.73
C GLN A 123 6.56 -11.23 -26.20
N THR A 124 5.57 -11.21 -27.10
CA THR A 124 5.79 -10.91 -28.53
C THR A 124 6.32 -9.48 -28.73
N LEU A 125 5.80 -8.52 -27.96
CA LEU A 125 6.24 -7.12 -28.01
C LEU A 125 7.63 -6.89 -27.40
N GLN A 126 8.02 -7.69 -26.41
CA GLN A 126 9.37 -7.63 -25.84
C GLN A 126 10.42 -8.21 -26.78
N GLN A 127 10.09 -9.25 -27.56
CA GLN A 127 11.00 -9.83 -28.55
C GLN A 127 11.30 -8.89 -29.72
N SER A 128 10.34 -8.04 -30.12
CA SER A 128 10.56 -7.03 -31.17
C SER A 128 11.32 -5.80 -30.67
N ARG A 129 11.38 -5.59 -29.36
CA ARG A 129 12.19 -4.54 -28.73
C ARG A 129 13.59 -5.10 -28.42
N GLY A 130 14.49 -4.92 -29.38
CA GLY A 130 15.94 -5.02 -29.15
C GLY A 130 16.35 -4.18 -27.94
N PHE A 131 17.09 -4.82 -27.05
CA PHE A 131 17.52 -4.38 -25.72
C PHE A 131 18.14 -2.97 -25.76
N GLY A 132 17.55 -2.02 -25.01
CA GLY A 132 17.99 -0.63 -24.91
C GLY A 132 18.46 -0.29 -23.50
N SER A 133 19.74 0.09 -23.43
CA SER A 133 20.50 0.72 -22.34
C SER A 133 20.72 -0.07 -21.04
N GLU A 134 21.85 -0.79 -20.98
CA GLU A 134 22.61 -0.98 -19.73
C GLU A 134 23.07 0.40 -19.24
N PHE A 135 22.23 1.08 -18.46
CA PHE A 135 22.67 2.22 -17.70
C PHE A 135 23.39 1.72 -16.44
N LEU A 136 24.71 1.86 -16.43
CA LEU A 136 25.57 1.57 -15.28
C LEU A 136 26.02 2.90 -14.68
N PHE A 137 25.64 3.16 -13.43
CA PHE A 137 26.30 4.23 -12.66
C PHE A 137 27.76 3.82 -12.42
N GLU A 138 28.70 4.62 -12.92
CA GLU A 138 30.13 4.43 -12.72
C GLU A 138 30.45 4.51 -11.22
N ARG A 139 30.85 3.38 -10.63
CA ARG A 139 31.25 3.32 -9.22
C ARG A 139 32.60 4.00 -9.09
N LYS A 140 32.64 5.25 -8.57
CA LYS A 140 33.89 5.86 -8.10
C LYS A 140 34.49 4.98 -7.01
N VAL A 141 35.55 4.26 -7.36
CA VAL A 141 36.44 3.61 -6.40
C VAL A 141 37.29 4.70 -5.76
N SER A 142 37.03 5.04 -4.50
CA SER A 142 37.93 5.86 -3.69
C SER A 142 39.14 5.03 -3.29
N VAL A 143 40.17 5.02 -4.14
CA VAL A 143 41.53 4.61 -3.77
C VAL A 143 42.44 5.81 -3.93
N ALA A 144 42.74 6.45 -2.80
CA ALA A 144 43.96 7.21 -2.54
C ALA A 144 44.07 7.28 -1.01
N GLY A 145 45.06 6.69 -0.35
CA GLY A 145 46.46 6.61 -0.76
C GLY A 145 47.14 7.90 -0.34
N SER A 146 47.82 7.85 0.80
CA SER A 146 48.67 8.88 1.40
C SER A 146 49.62 9.56 0.40
N ALA A 147 49.60 10.89 0.33
CA ALA A 147 50.75 11.70 -0.08
C ALA A 147 50.56 13.14 0.42
N ALA A 148 51.60 13.69 1.04
CA ALA A 148 51.64 15.02 1.63
C ALA A 148 51.83 16.13 0.58
N ASP A 149 51.16 17.26 0.75
CA ASP A 149 51.31 18.47 -0.06
C ASP A 149 52.53 19.31 0.39
N PRO A 150 53.44 19.72 -0.51
CA PRO A 150 54.61 20.54 -0.17
C PRO A 150 54.51 22.01 -0.58
N PHE A 151 53.35 22.55 -0.98
CA PHE A 151 53.25 23.93 -1.45
C PHE A 151 52.19 24.74 -0.70
N ALA A 152 52.54 25.10 0.54
CA ALA A 152 51.95 26.25 1.20
C ALA A 152 52.46 27.56 0.55
N SER A 153 51.57 28.46 0.16
CA SER A 153 51.74 29.91 0.44
C SER A 153 50.48 30.74 0.12
N ALA A 154 50.01 31.39 1.20
CA ALA A 154 49.41 32.71 1.33
C ALA A 154 48.86 33.47 0.10
N ALA A 155 47.56 33.81 0.18
CA ALA A 155 47.09 35.17 -0.09
C ALA A 155 45.75 35.41 0.64
N ALA A 156 45.74 36.41 1.52
CA ALA A 156 44.59 36.89 2.26
C ALA A 156 43.72 37.80 1.39
N VAL A 157 42.38 37.70 1.48
CA VAL A 157 41.46 38.86 1.44
C VAL A 157 40.18 38.49 2.20
N ALA A 158 39.74 39.40 3.06
CA ALA A 158 38.52 39.40 3.85
C ALA A 158 37.24 39.37 3.00
N ASP A 159 36.16 38.80 3.52
CA ASP A 159 34.97 39.59 3.88
C ASP A 159 34.07 38.79 4.82
N ASP A 160 33.51 39.50 5.81
CA ASP A 160 32.56 39.05 6.80
C ASP A 160 31.20 38.69 6.16
N ASP A 161 30.49 37.70 6.70
CA ASP A 161 29.23 37.92 7.42
C ASP A 161 28.43 36.62 7.60
N ASP A 162 28.02 36.45 8.85
CA ASP A 162 27.16 35.40 9.39
C ASP A 162 25.80 35.32 8.69
N PHE A 163 25.41 34.13 8.24
CA PHE A 163 24.01 33.86 7.89
C PHE A 163 23.56 32.48 8.35
N TYR A 164 23.44 32.28 9.66
CA TYR A 164 22.52 31.30 10.26
C TYR A 164 22.07 31.76 11.65
N SER A 165 20.86 32.33 11.70
CA SER A 165 19.92 32.22 12.82
C SER A 165 18.69 31.48 12.31
#